data_AF-A0ABD1UJ71-F1
#
_entry.id   AF-A0ABD1UJ71-F1
#
_cell.length_a   1.000
_cell.length_b   1.000
_cell.length_c   1.000
_cell.angle_alpha   90.00
_cell.angle_beta   90.00
_cell.angle_gamma   90.00
#
_symmetry.space_group_name_H-M   'P 1'
#
loop_
_entity.id
_entity.type
_entity.pdbx_description
1 polymer ?
#
loop_
_entity_poly.entity_id
_entity_poly.type
_entity_poly.pdbx_seq_one_letter_code
_entity_poly.pdbx_strand_id
1 'polypeptide(L)'
;MGAQAVKKYFTPKREEFSSHGDLEDVLEASLASAIRASTLQMKADKEHQQALEGLKAALENARAAYEQMEADLKESDSNLLNMTKQLDNANAAQKVATEALEAANKEKKRLLEETKSREEEILGLRNEVAKAESSKREAEDGKMEVEARLANAEAEFVANFHNTEAYTNFADYFARVGHQEVLTALRNDHPELDVKSLEVRFPPPDAEGEEDS
;
A
#
# COMPACT_ATOMS: atom_id res chain seq x y z
N MET A 1 -96.03 101.64 -19.58
CA MET A 1 -95.15 102.82 -19.56
C MET A 1 -93.98 102.51 -20.49
N GLY A 2 -93.63 103.21 -21.57
CA GLY A 2 -94.09 104.44 -22.19
C GLY A 2 -93.08 104.77 -23.32
N ALA A 3 -93.61 105.18 -24.48
CA ALA A 3 -93.03 106.00 -25.57
C ALA A 3 -91.62 105.66 -26.12
N GLN A 4 -91.50 105.21 -27.38
CA GLN A 4 -91.29 106.03 -28.60
C GLN A 4 -89.97 106.83 -28.59
N ALA A 5 -88.94 106.37 -29.30
CA ALA A 5 -88.70 106.50 -30.75
C ALA A 5 -88.05 107.83 -31.15
N VAL A 6 -86.78 107.76 -31.58
CA VAL A 6 -86.21 108.70 -32.55
C VAL A 6 -85.27 107.92 -33.48
N LYS A 7 -85.78 107.60 -34.68
CA LYS A 7 -84.96 107.34 -35.87
C LYS A 7 -84.19 108.61 -36.19
N LYS A 8 -82.95 108.52 -36.68
CA LYS A 8 -82.46 109.39 -37.77
C LYS A 8 -81.09 108.95 -38.32
N TYR A 9 -81.12 108.71 -39.64
CA TYR A 9 -80.06 108.81 -40.64
C TYR A 9 -79.00 107.71 -40.75
N PHE A 10 -79.39 106.72 -41.56
CA PHE A 10 -78.53 106.01 -42.50
C PHE A 10 -78.14 106.95 -43.66
N THR A 11 -76.86 107.06 -44.00
CA THR A 11 -76.31 107.03 -45.38
C THR A 11 -74.77 107.03 -45.34
N PRO A 12 -74.09 106.46 -46.34
CA PRO A 12 -72.96 105.55 -46.14
C PRO A 12 -71.59 106.17 -46.47
N LYS A 13 -70.53 105.65 -45.87
CA LYS A 13 -69.23 105.54 -46.55
C LYS A 13 -69.05 104.07 -46.95
N ARG A 14 -69.45 103.77 -48.18
CA ARG A 14 -68.86 102.67 -48.93
C ARG A 14 -67.39 103.05 -49.12
N GLU A 15 -66.50 102.44 -48.36
CA GLU A 15 -65.19 102.15 -48.91
C GLU A 15 -65.42 101.07 -49.96
N GLU A 16 -65.30 101.48 -51.21
CA GLU A 16 -65.29 100.58 -52.34
C GLU A 16 -64.03 99.72 -52.23
N PHE A 17 -64.18 98.51 -51.66
CA PHE A 17 -63.30 97.41 -52.03
C PHE A 17 -63.62 97.06 -53.49
N SER A 18 -62.97 97.79 -54.39
CA SER A 18 -62.73 97.37 -55.75
C SER A 18 -61.74 96.21 -55.71
N SER A 19 -62.23 94.98 -55.58
CA SER A 19 -61.45 93.78 -55.89
C SER A 19 -62.32 92.53 -55.81
N HIS A 20 -62.98 92.20 -56.92
CA HIS A 20 -63.43 90.83 -57.15
C HIS A 20 -62.24 89.83 -57.16
N GLY A 21 -60.99 90.32 -57.27
CA GLY A 21 -59.75 89.55 -57.13
C GLY A 21 -59.28 89.27 -55.69
N ASP A 22 -59.57 90.12 -54.68
CA ASP A 22 -59.00 89.94 -53.33
C ASP A 22 -59.68 88.80 -52.56
N LEU A 23 -60.95 88.50 -52.87
CA LEU A 23 -61.69 87.41 -52.21
C LEU A 23 -61.28 86.04 -52.77
N GLU A 24 -60.98 86.00 -54.07
CA GLU A 24 -60.43 84.83 -54.75
C GLU A 24 -59.01 84.55 -54.25
N ASP A 25 -58.17 85.59 -54.13
CA ASP A 25 -56.83 85.48 -53.56
C ASP A 25 -56.81 85.01 -52.09
N VAL A 26 -57.76 85.46 -51.26
CA VAL A 26 -57.88 84.99 -49.86
C VAL A 26 -58.34 83.53 -49.78
N LEU A 27 -59.26 83.11 -50.65
CA LEU A 27 -59.68 81.71 -50.75
C LEU A 27 -58.56 80.81 -51.25
N GLU A 28 -57.82 81.24 -52.28
CA GLU A 28 -56.64 80.52 -52.79
C GLU A 28 -55.53 80.43 -51.74
N ALA A 29 -55.26 81.51 -51.00
CA ALA A 29 -54.29 81.49 -49.91
C ALA A 29 -54.70 80.57 -48.75
N SER A 30 -55.99 80.52 -48.42
CA SER A 30 -56.55 79.62 -47.40
C SER A 30 -56.48 78.15 -47.82
N LEU A 31 -56.84 77.84 -49.07
CA LEU A 31 -56.71 76.51 -49.66
C LEU A 31 -55.23 76.09 -49.73
N ALA A 32 -54.34 76.96 -50.19
CA ALA A 32 -52.90 76.69 -50.22
C ALA A 32 -52.33 76.44 -48.82
N SER A 33 -52.78 77.19 -47.81
CA SER A 33 -52.41 76.99 -46.40
C SER A 33 -52.91 75.65 -45.87
N ALA A 34 -54.18 75.31 -46.11
CA ALA A 34 -54.77 74.03 -45.72
C ALA A 34 -54.05 72.84 -46.38
N ILE A 35 -53.71 72.95 -47.66
CA ILE A 35 -52.93 71.94 -48.39
C ILE A 35 -51.53 71.78 -47.79
N ARG A 36 -50.84 72.89 -47.45
CA ARG A 36 -49.52 72.83 -46.79
C ARG A 36 -49.60 72.20 -45.41
N ALA A 37 -50.59 72.57 -44.59
CA ALA A 37 -50.81 71.98 -43.28
C ALA A 37 -51.11 70.47 -43.38
N SER A 38 -51.97 70.07 -44.31
CA SER A 38 -52.26 68.65 -44.58
C SER A 38 -51.02 67.89 -45.05
N THR A 39 -50.17 68.51 -45.90
CA THR A 39 -48.95 67.89 -46.40
C THR A 39 -47.90 67.71 -45.29
N LEU A 40 -47.78 68.69 -44.39
CA LEU A 40 -46.90 68.59 -43.22
C LEU A 40 -47.38 67.51 -42.25
N GLN A 41 -48.69 67.41 -42.01
CA GLN A 41 -49.27 66.35 -41.19
C GLN A 41 -49.00 64.96 -41.78
N MET A 42 -49.22 64.77 -43.09
CA MET A 42 -48.92 63.50 -43.76
C MET A 42 -47.43 63.12 -43.67
N LYS A 43 -46.52 64.09 -43.70
CA LYS A 43 -45.08 63.83 -43.52
C LYS A 43 -44.77 63.41 -42.08
N ALA A 44 -45.30 64.13 -41.10
CA ALA A 44 -45.14 63.79 -39.68
C ALA A 44 -45.72 62.39 -39.37
N ASP A 45 -46.89 62.06 -39.92
CA ASP A 45 -47.51 60.74 -39.74
C ASP A 45 -46.66 59.64 -40.39
N LYS A 46 -46.07 59.89 -41.57
CA LYS A 46 -45.17 58.94 -42.24
C LYS A 46 -43.87 58.71 -41.46
N GLU A 47 -43.25 59.78 -40.95
CA GLU A 47 -42.04 59.69 -40.12
C GLU A 47 -42.34 58.95 -38.81
N HIS A 48 -43.48 59.24 -38.18
CA HIS A 48 -43.95 58.53 -36.99
C HIS A 48 -44.19 57.04 -37.28
N GLN A 49 -44.77 56.71 -38.44
CA GLN A 49 -45.00 55.32 -38.83
C GLN A 49 -43.69 54.57 -39.10
N GLN A 50 -42.71 55.20 -39.75
CA GLN A 50 -41.37 54.63 -39.93
C GLN A 50 -40.64 54.43 -38.60
N ALA A 51 -40.75 55.38 -37.67
CA ALA A 51 -40.18 55.24 -36.32
C ALA A 51 -40.83 54.10 -35.54
N LEU A 52 -42.15 53.92 -35.65
CA LEU A 52 -42.87 52.78 -35.07
C LEU A 52 -42.43 51.45 -35.65
N GLU A 53 -42.24 51.36 -36.97
CA GLU A 53 -41.73 50.14 -37.63
C GLU A 53 -40.31 49.81 -37.16
N GLY A 54 -39.44 50.82 -37.04
CA GLY A 54 -38.08 50.66 -36.50
C GLY A 54 -38.08 50.17 -35.05
N LEU A 55 -38.94 50.74 -34.20
CA LEU A 55 -39.09 50.30 -32.80
C LEU A 55 -39.64 48.87 -32.70
N LYS A 56 -40.58 48.48 -33.55
CA LYS A 56 -41.11 47.10 -33.60
C LYS A 56 -40.01 46.11 -33.97
N ALA A 57 -39.22 46.39 -35.01
CA ALA A 57 -38.12 45.54 -35.42
C ALA A 57 -37.04 45.43 -34.32
N ALA A 58 -36.72 46.54 -33.64
CA ALA A 58 -35.79 46.53 -32.51
C ALA A 58 -36.32 45.69 -31.33
N LEU A 59 -37.62 45.79 -31.03
CA LEU A 59 -38.27 44.99 -29.97
C LEU A 59 -38.28 43.50 -30.32
N GLU A 60 -38.57 43.12 -31.55
CA GLU A 60 -38.52 41.72 -32.01
C GLU A 60 -37.10 41.15 -31.91
N ASN A 61 -36.09 41.91 -32.34
CA ASN A 61 -34.69 41.50 -32.21
C ASN A 61 -34.27 41.36 -30.73
N ALA A 62 -34.65 42.31 -29.88
CA ALA A 62 -34.35 42.26 -28.44
C ALA A 62 -35.03 41.05 -27.78
N ARG A 63 -36.26 40.73 -28.18
CA ARG A 63 -36.98 39.55 -27.70
C ARG A 63 -36.30 38.25 -28.13
N ALA A 64 -35.91 38.14 -29.41
CA ALA A 64 -35.19 36.97 -29.91
C ALA A 64 -33.85 36.78 -29.17
N ALA A 65 -33.10 37.87 -28.92
CA ALA A 65 -31.87 37.82 -28.15
C ALA A 65 -32.11 37.39 -26.68
N TYR A 66 -33.19 37.86 -26.05
CA TYR A 66 -33.57 37.45 -24.70
C TYR A 66 -33.92 35.96 -24.63
N GLU A 67 -34.75 35.46 -25.57
CA GLU A 67 -35.13 34.05 -25.64
C GLU A 67 -33.90 33.15 -25.87
N GLN A 68 -32.94 33.60 -26.69
CA GLN A 68 -31.65 32.92 -26.86
C GLN A 68 -30.83 32.91 -25.56
N MET A 69 -30.68 34.06 -24.88
CA MET A 69 -29.97 34.11 -23.60
C MET A 69 -30.62 33.23 -22.53
N GLU A 70 -31.95 33.13 -22.51
CA GLU A 70 -32.66 32.24 -21.59
C GLU A 70 -32.38 30.75 -21.89
N ALA A 71 -32.29 30.39 -23.18
CA ALA A 71 -31.90 29.05 -23.59
C ALA A 71 -30.45 28.72 -23.19
N ASP A 72 -29.52 29.63 -23.47
CA ASP A 72 -28.09 29.49 -23.13
C ASP A 72 -27.89 29.37 -21.61
N LEU A 73 -28.65 30.15 -20.82
CA LEU A 73 -28.62 30.08 -19.36
C LEU A 73 -29.09 28.71 -18.85
N LYS A 74 -30.20 28.18 -19.39
CA LYS A 74 -30.70 26.85 -19.03
C LYS A 74 -29.72 25.74 -19.39
N GLU A 75 -29.06 25.85 -20.54
CA GLU A 75 -28.02 24.90 -20.93
C GLU A 75 -26.82 24.97 -19.99
N SER A 76 -26.34 26.18 -19.68
CA SER A 76 -25.26 26.40 -18.73
C SER A 76 -25.57 25.84 -17.35
N ASP A 77 -26.79 26.06 -16.83
CA ASP A 77 -27.22 25.51 -15.54
C ASP A 77 -27.23 23.98 -15.55
N SER A 78 -27.69 23.37 -16.65
CA SER A 78 -27.67 21.91 -16.81
C SER A 78 -26.24 21.36 -16.84
N ASN A 79 -25.34 22.05 -17.56
CA ASN A 79 -23.93 21.69 -17.63
C ASN A 79 -23.23 21.82 -16.28
N LEU A 80 -23.49 22.91 -15.54
CA LEU A 80 -22.96 23.10 -14.18
C LEU A 80 -23.44 22.01 -13.23
N LEU A 81 -24.71 21.62 -13.30
CA LEU A 81 -25.25 20.54 -12.48
C LEU A 81 -24.55 19.20 -12.81
N ASN A 82 -24.33 18.91 -14.09
CA ASN A 82 -23.62 17.70 -14.52
C ASN A 82 -22.16 17.71 -14.08
N MET A 83 -21.46 18.83 -14.24
CA MET A 83 -20.07 18.98 -13.78
C MET A 83 -19.95 18.82 -12.28
N THR A 84 -20.89 19.37 -11.50
CA THR A 84 -20.93 19.22 -10.04
C THR A 84 -21.04 17.74 -9.65
N LYS A 85 -21.95 16.99 -10.28
CA LYS A 85 -22.09 15.54 -10.04
C LYS A 85 -20.82 14.77 -10.40
N GLN A 86 -20.16 15.13 -11.50
CA GLN A 86 -18.89 14.49 -11.90
C GLN A 86 -17.78 14.79 -10.89
N LEU A 87 -17.70 16.03 -10.40
CA LEU A 87 -16.73 16.43 -9.39
C LEU A 87 -16.97 15.67 -8.07
N ASP A 88 -18.22 15.55 -7.63
CA ASP A 88 -18.58 14.81 -6.42
C ASP A 88 -18.18 13.34 -6.53
N ASN A 89 -18.46 12.71 -7.67
CA ASN A 89 -18.06 11.33 -7.95
C ASN A 89 -16.53 11.17 -7.97
N ALA A 90 -15.81 12.10 -8.60
CA ALA A 90 -14.35 12.09 -8.66
C ALA A 90 -13.73 12.27 -7.27
N ASN A 91 -14.27 13.17 -6.46
CA ASN A 91 -13.84 13.39 -5.07
C ASN A 91 -14.09 12.15 -4.21
N ALA A 92 -15.24 11.49 -4.36
CA ALA A 92 -15.54 10.24 -3.67
C ALA A 92 -14.55 9.13 -4.06
N ALA A 93 -14.28 8.97 -5.36
CA ALA A 93 -13.31 8.00 -5.86
C ALA A 93 -11.89 8.30 -5.36
N GLN A 94 -11.48 9.58 -5.37
CA GLN A 94 -10.18 10.02 -4.85
C GLN A 94 -10.04 9.71 -3.37
N LYS A 95 -11.09 9.93 -2.57
CA LYS A 95 -11.08 9.61 -1.14
C LYS A 95 -10.87 8.12 -0.91
N VAL A 96 -11.62 7.27 -1.59
CA VAL A 96 -11.47 5.80 -1.49
C VAL A 96 -10.06 5.36 -1.91
N ALA A 97 -9.54 5.90 -3.00
CA ALA A 97 -8.19 5.58 -3.46
C ALA A 97 -7.11 6.01 -2.44
N THR A 98 -7.28 7.17 -1.80
CA THR A 98 -6.37 7.68 -0.78
C THR A 98 -6.40 6.80 0.47
N GLU A 99 -7.58 6.44 0.97
CA GLU A 99 -7.74 5.55 2.12
C GLU A 99 -7.12 4.16 1.85
N ALA A 100 -7.32 3.61 0.65
CA ALA A 100 -6.70 2.35 0.25
C ALA A 100 -5.17 2.44 0.20
N LEU A 101 -4.62 3.54 -0.30
CA LEU A 101 -3.18 3.77 -0.35
C LEU A 101 -2.58 3.92 1.05
N GLU A 102 -3.26 4.62 1.96
CA GLU A 102 -2.84 4.73 3.37
C GLU A 102 -2.83 3.38 4.07
N ALA A 103 -3.87 2.57 3.86
CA ALA A 103 -3.95 1.21 4.41
C ALA A 103 -2.81 0.32 3.87
N ALA A 104 -2.56 0.36 2.56
CA ALA A 104 -1.47 -0.38 1.93
C ALA A 104 -0.09 0.05 2.46
N ASN A 105 0.14 1.35 2.63
CA ASN A 105 1.39 1.87 3.19
C ASN A 105 1.60 1.45 4.65
N LYS A 106 0.53 1.44 5.46
CA LYS A 106 0.57 0.95 6.83
C LYS A 106 0.95 -0.54 6.88
N GLU A 107 0.32 -1.35 6.04
CA GLU A 107 0.61 -2.79 5.98
C GLU A 107 2.03 -3.07 5.47
N LYS A 108 2.48 -2.33 4.45
CA LYS A 108 3.87 -2.40 3.98
C LYS A 108 4.86 -2.12 5.11
N LYS A 109 4.62 -1.09 5.93
CA LYS A 109 5.49 -0.77 7.07
C LYS A 109 5.50 -1.90 8.11
N ARG A 110 4.34 -2.49 8.41
CA ARG A 110 4.22 -3.64 9.32
C ARG A 110 5.02 -4.84 8.82
N LEU A 111 4.89 -5.18 7.54
CA LEU A 111 5.59 -6.31 6.92
C LEU A 111 7.10 -6.10 6.88
N LEU A 112 7.58 -4.87 6.66
CA LEU A 112 9.01 -4.56 6.71
C LEU A 112 9.60 -4.78 8.10
N GLU A 113 8.89 -4.36 9.16
CA GLU A 113 9.32 -4.58 10.53
C GLU A 113 9.35 -6.08 10.87
N GLU A 114 8.30 -6.82 10.47
CA GLU A 114 8.24 -8.27 10.67
C GLU A 114 9.36 -9.00 9.92
N THR A 115 9.67 -8.57 8.69
CA THR A 115 10.76 -9.14 7.90
C THR A 115 12.11 -8.92 8.59
N LYS A 116 12.37 -7.70 9.06
CA LYS A 116 13.60 -7.37 9.78
C LYS A 116 13.75 -8.19 11.06
N SER A 117 12.68 -8.32 11.85
CA SER A 117 12.69 -9.15 13.06
C SER A 117 12.99 -10.62 12.75
N ARG A 118 12.41 -11.17 11.68
CA ARG A 118 12.70 -12.55 11.24
C ARG A 118 14.13 -12.71 10.73
N GLU A 119 14.69 -11.71 10.06
CA GLU A 119 16.09 -11.72 9.63
C GLU A 119 17.04 -11.79 10.84
N GLU A 120 16.77 -11.01 11.89
CA GLU A 120 17.52 -11.05 13.15
C GLU A 120 17.40 -12.42 13.84
N GLU A 121 16.20 -13.01 13.87
CA GLU A 121 15.98 -14.36 14.42
C GLU A 121 16.76 -15.43 13.63
N ILE A 122 16.71 -15.39 12.30
CA ILE A 122 17.45 -16.32 11.44
C ILE A 122 18.96 -16.20 11.67
N LEU A 123 19.49 -14.98 11.82
CA LEU A 123 20.90 -14.76 12.14
C LEU A 123 21.26 -15.34 13.51
N GLY A 124 20.39 -15.17 14.51
CA GLY A 124 20.55 -15.78 15.83
C GLY A 124 20.63 -17.31 15.74
N LEU A 125 19.65 -17.94 15.09
CA LEU A 125 19.60 -19.39 14.91
C LEU A 125 20.81 -19.93 14.14
N ARG A 126 21.27 -19.23 13.10
CA ARG A 126 22.49 -19.61 12.37
C ARG A 126 23.72 -19.62 13.27
N ASN A 127 23.86 -18.64 14.15
CA ASN A 127 24.96 -18.59 15.11
C ASN A 127 24.87 -19.71 16.15
N GLU A 128 23.66 -20.05 16.61
CA GLU A 128 23.45 -21.17 17.53
C GLU A 128 23.78 -22.52 16.88
N VAL A 129 23.35 -22.74 15.63
CA VAL A 129 23.70 -23.94 14.87
C VAL A 129 25.22 -24.06 14.69
N ALA A 130 25.89 -22.97 14.30
CA ALA A 130 27.35 -22.97 14.15
C ALA A 130 28.07 -23.31 15.46
N LYS A 131 27.60 -22.78 16.60
CA LYS A 131 28.14 -23.13 17.93
C LYS A 131 27.91 -24.61 18.25
N ALA A 132 26.70 -25.11 18.05
CA ALA A 132 26.37 -26.51 18.31
C ALA A 132 27.21 -27.47 17.44
N GLU A 133 27.43 -27.14 16.17
CA GLU A 133 28.30 -27.90 15.28
C GLU A 133 29.77 -27.88 15.73
N SER A 134 30.28 -26.72 16.17
CA SER A 134 31.64 -26.61 16.72
C SER A 134 31.81 -27.47 17.97
N SER A 135 30.89 -27.36 18.93
CA SER A 135 30.94 -28.16 20.16
C SER A 135 30.81 -29.66 19.89
N LYS A 136 30.01 -30.06 18.89
CA LYS A 136 29.91 -31.45 18.46
C LYS A 136 31.24 -31.97 17.93
N ARG A 137 31.93 -31.20 17.07
CA ARG A 137 33.24 -31.58 16.53
C ARG A 137 34.28 -31.73 17.63
N GLU A 138 34.35 -30.77 18.56
CA GLU A 138 35.27 -30.84 19.71
C GLU A 138 35.03 -32.10 20.55
N ALA A 139 33.76 -32.48 20.76
CA ALA A 139 33.43 -33.72 21.47
C ALA A 139 33.82 -34.99 20.70
N GLU A 140 33.65 -35.00 19.37
CA GLU A 140 34.06 -36.11 18.50
C GLU A 140 35.59 -36.27 18.46
N ASP A 141 36.33 -35.16 18.38
CA ASP A 141 37.78 -35.15 18.42
C ASP A 141 38.31 -35.64 19.78
N GLY A 142 37.72 -35.18 20.89
CA GLY A 142 38.06 -35.66 22.23
C GLY A 142 37.80 -37.16 22.42
N LYS A 143 36.70 -37.69 21.83
CA LYS A 143 36.41 -39.13 21.83
C LYS A 143 37.46 -39.92 21.06
N MET A 144 37.87 -39.46 19.88
CA MET A 144 38.93 -40.10 19.11
C MET A 144 40.28 -40.09 19.85
N GLU A 145 40.63 -39.00 20.54
CA GLU A 145 41.88 -38.94 21.31
C GLU A 145 41.89 -39.96 22.45
N VAL A 146 40.78 -40.08 23.18
CA VAL A 146 40.64 -41.07 24.26
C VAL A 146 40.72 -42.50 23.72
N GLU A 147 40.03 -42.78 22.61
CA GLU A 147 40.08 -44.10 21.96
C GLU A 147 41.48 -44.44 21.46
N ALA A 148 42.20 -43.48 20.87
CA ALA A 148 43.58 -43.67 20.43
C ALA A 148 44.53 -43.93 21.61
N ARG A 149 44.38 -43.20 22.72
CA ARG A 149 45.16 -43.42 23.94
C ARG A 149 44.91 -44.80 24.55
N LEU A 150 43.65 -45.23 24.60
CA LEU A 150 43.28 -46.55 25.10
C LEU A 150 43.90 -47.65 24.23
N ALA A 151 43.75 -47.56 22.90
CA ALA A 151 44.34 -48.53 21.98
C ALA A 151 45.86 -48.61 22.11
N ASN A 152 46.53 -47.46 22.33
CA ASN A 152 47.97 -47.43 22.53
C ASN A 152 48.39 -48.05 23.88
N ALA A 153 47.64 -47.76 24.95
CA ALA A 153 47.87 -48.36 26.26
C ALA A 153 47.64 -49.88 26.24
N GLU A 154 46.61 -50.35 25.53
CA GLU A 154 46.36 -51.77 25.31
C GLU A 154 47.50 -52.42 24.52
N ALA A 155 47.97 -51.80 23.44
CA ALA A 155 49.09 -52.29 22.66
C ALA A 155 50.38 -52.36 23.48
N GLU A 156 50.66 -51.33 24.29
CA GLU A 156 51.81 -51.30 25.19
C GLU A 156 51.72 -52.37 26.29
N PHE A 157 50.52 -52.56 26.87
CA PHE A 157 50.27 -53.63 27.83
C PHE A 157 50.50 -55.01 27.22
N VAL A 158 49.95 -55.29 26.03
CA VAL A 158 50.13 -56.58 25.34
C VAL A 158 51.61 -56.82 25.00
N ALA A 159 52.30 -55.81 24.47
CA ALA A 159 53.71 -55.93 24.12
C ALA A 159 54.61 -56.23 25.33
N ASN A 160 54.25 -55.69 26.50
CA ASN A 160 55.00 -55.85 27.74
C ASN A 160 54.40 -56.85 28.71
N PHE A 161 53.38 -57.62 28.31
CA PHE A 161 52.64 -58.50 29.22
C PHE A 161 53.56 -59.47 29.96
N HIS A 162 54.56 -60.04 29.26
CA HIS A 162 55.54 -60.96 29.84
C HIS A 162 56.42 -60.35 30.95
N ASN A 163 56.50 -59.03 31.02
CA ASN A 163 57.25 -58.29 32.04
C ASN A 163 56.34 -57.84 33.20
N THR A 164 55.06 -58.19 33.19
CA THR A 164 54.12 -57.82 34.24
C THR A 164 54.06 -58.86 35.35
N GLU A 165 53.77 -58.41 36.57
CA GLU A 165 53.51 -59.28 37.72
C GLU A 165 52.37 -60.27 37.44
N ALA A 166 51.37 -59.86 36.64
CA ALA A 166 50.28 -60.72 36.21
C ALA A 166 50.78 -61.91 35.37
N TYR A 167 51.77 -61.71 34.49
CA TYR A 167 52.38 -62.82 33.75
C TYR A 167 53.25 -63.70 34.65
N THR A 168 54.03 -63.13 35.57
CA THR A 168 54.81 -63.92 36.53
C THR A 168 53.90 -64.84 37.35
N ASN A 169 52.83 -64.29 37.91
CA ASN A 169 51.83 -65.06 38.66
C ASN A 169 51.16 -66.13 37.80
N PHE A 170 50.81 -65.79 36.56
CA PHE A 170 50.24 -66.74 35.59
C PHE A 170 51.22 -67.88 35.28
N ALA A 171 52.48 -67.56 34.96
CA ALA A 171 53.50 -68.53 34.61
C ALA A 171 53.81 -69.47 35.78
N ASP A 172 53.94 -68.93 36.99
CA ASP A 172 54.17 -69.71 38.21
C ASP A 172 53.01 -70.65 38.52
N TYR A 173 51.77 -70.18 38.38
CA TYR A 173 50.58 -71.02 38.55
C TYR A 173 50.60 -72.21 37.58
N PHE A 174 50.79 -71.98 36.29
CA PHE A 174 50.81 -73.04 35.28
C PHE A 174 52.01 -73.99 35.44
N ALA A 175 53.17 -73.48 35.88
CA ALA A 175 54.30 -74.33 36.23
C ALA A 175 53.95 -75.28 37.38
N ARG A 176 53.27 -74.80 38.43
CA ARG A 176 52.79 -75.65 39.54
C ARG A 176 51.78 -76.69 39.07
N VAL A 177 50.84 -76.33 38.19
CA VAL A 177 49.90 -77.30 37.59
C VAL A 177 50.66 -78.39 36.85
N GLY A 178 51.61 -78.03 35.98
CA GLY A 178 52.42 -79.00 35.24
C GLY A 178 53.26 -79.90 36.16
N HIS A 179 53.82 -79.37 37.25
CA HIS A 179 54.50 -80.19 38.25
C HIS A 179 53.57 -81.23 38.88
N GLN A 180 52.32 -80.87 39.18
CA GLN A 180 51.33 -81.80 39.74
C GLN A 180 50.96 -82.91 38.75
N GLU A 181 50.84 -82.59 37.46
CA GLU A 181 50.59 -83.59 36.42
C GLU A 181 51.74 -84.61 36.35
N VAL A 182 52.99 -84.14 36.37
CA VAL A 182 54.18 -85.01 36.36
C VAL A 182 54.28 -85.87 37.63
N LEU A 183 54.04 -85.28 38.80
CA LEU A 183 54.02 -86.04 40.06
C LEU A 183 52.93 -87.11 40.08
N THR A 184 51.76 -86.80 39.52
CA THR A 184 50.67 -87.76 39.37
C THR A 184 51.06 -88.91 38.43
N ALA A 185 51.68 -88.60 37.29
CA ALA A 185 52.18 -89.62 36.35
C ALA A 185 53.25 -90.52 37.00
N LEU A 186 54.25 -89.94 37.68
CA LEU A 186 55.29 -90.69 38.38
C LEU A 186 54.71 -91.63 39.43
N ARG A 187 53.71 -91.18 40.21
CA ARG A 187 53.03 -92.01 41.21
C ARG A 187 52.32 -93.21 40.58
N ASN A 188 51.76 -93.03 39.40
CA ASN A 188 51.00 -94.07 38.69
C ASN A 188 51.92 -95.08 37.99
N ASP A 189 52.97 -94.59 37.32
CA ASP A 189 53.84 -95.42 36.47
C ASP A 189 55.00 -96.05 37.25
N HIS A 190 55.42 -95.41 38.34
CA HIS A 190 56.56 -95.82 39.19
C HIS A 190 56.21 -95.77 40.68
N PRO A 191 55.27 -96.62 41.15
CA PRO A 191 54.82 -96.61 42.55
C PRO A 191 55.92 -96.95 43.57
N GLU A 192 57.04 -97.51 43.12
CA GLU A 192 58.23 -97.79 43.92
C GLU A 192 59.04 -96.54 44.29
N LEU A 193 58.84 -95.41 43.60
CA LEU A 193 59.54 -94.16 43.88
C LEU A 193 58.82 -93.36 44.97
N ASP A 194 59.54 -93.00 46.03
CA ASP A 194 59.03 -92.09 47.06
C ASP A 194 59.06 -90.64 46.55
N VAL A 195 57.94 -90.20 45.98
CA VAL A 195 57.75 -88.85 45.43
C VAL A 195 57.40 -87.80 46.47
N LYS A 196 57.25 -88.14 47.76
CA LYS A 196 56.87 -87.18 48.82
C LYS A 196 57.84 -86.01 48.93
N SER A 197 59.14 -86.27 48.76
CA SER A 197 60.16 -85.21 48.77
C SER A 197 60.00 -84.22 47.61
N LEU A 198 59.47 -84.67 46.47
CA LEU A 198 59.18 -83.83 45.31
C LEU A 198 57.86 -83.07 45.49
N GLU A 199 56.85 -83.65 46.14
CA GLU A 199 55.58 -82.99 46.46
C GLU A 199 55.75 -81.81 47.41
N VAL A 200 56.63 -81.92 48.40
CA VAL A 200 57.00 -80.80 49.29
C VAL A 200 57.69 -79.68 48.51
N ARG A 201 58.54 -80.03 47.55
CA ARG A 201 59.31 -79.08 46.75
C ARG A 201 58.47 -78.40 45.66
N PHE A 202 57.45 -79.08 45.16
CA PHE A 202 56.54 -78.60 44.13
C PHE A 202 55.10 -78.68 44.63
N PRO A 203 54.68 -77.73 45.48
CA PRO A 203 53.35 -77.73 46.06
C PRO A 203 52.26 -77.49 44.99
N PRO A 204 51.01 -77.92 45.25
CA PRO A 204 49.91 -77.68 44.34
C PRO A 204 49.59 -76.18 44.19
N PRO A 205 48.91 -75.77 43.12
CA PRO A 205 48.68 -74.37 42.79
C PRO A 205 47.95 -73.58 43.88
N ASP A 206 47.05 -74.24 44.61
CA ASP A 206 46.19 -73.65 45.65
C ASP A 206 46.76 -73.83 47.07
N ALA A 207 47.99 -74.34 47.22
CA ALA A 207 48.67 -74.31 48.50
C ALA A 207 49.11 -72.87 48.77
N GLU A 208 48.27 -72.10 49.46
CA GLU A 208 48.63 -70.77 49.96
C GLU A 208 49.94 -70.86 50.76
N GLY A 209 50.83 -69.88 50.56
CA GLY A 209 52.13 -69.83 51.21
C GLY A 209 51.99 -69.73 52.73
N GLU A 210 52.35 -70.80 53.43
CA GLU A 210 52.98 -70.65 54.74
C GLU A 210 54.39 -70.08 54.49
N GLU A 211 54.48 -68.76 54.33
CA GLU A 211 55.75 -68.05 54.49
C GLU A 211 56.10 -68.05 55.99
N ASP A 212 57.15 -68.79 56.34
CA ASP A 212 57.79 -68.79 57.65
C ASP A 212 58.11 -67.35 58.12
N SER A 213 57.73 -67.07 59.37
CA SER A 213 58.10 -65.87 60.15
C SER A 213 59.55 -65.88 60.62
#